data_AF-A0A9Q9D3E6-F1
#
_entry.id   AF-A0A9Q9D3E6-F1
#
_cell.length_a   1.000
_cell.length_b   1.000
_cell.length_c   1.000
_cell.angle_alpha   90.00
_cell.angle_beta   90.00
_cell.angle_gamma   90.00
#
_symmetry.space_group_name_H-M   'P 1'
#
loop_
_entity.id
_entity.type
_entity.pdbx_description
1 polymer ?
#
loop_
_entity_poly.entity_id
_entity_poly.type
_entity_poly.pdbx_seq_one_letter_code
_entity_poly.pdbx_strand_id
1 'polypeptide(L)'
;MVSSKLLLIEQSKKANVAVISCMGAGNKLDATKFEVADISKTSVCPLAKIMRKELKNRKIENVKVVYSKEAAIKIQKSNENIPKGKHQIVGSVSFVPSVAGLLLAGEVIKDIAGV
;
A
#
# COMPACT_ATOMS: atom_id res chain seq x y z
N MET A 1 8.03 2.44 8.07
CA MET A 1 6.96 3.11 7.28
C MET A 1 5.54 2.71 7.71
N VAL A 2 5.31 1.48 8.22
CA VAL A 2 3.99 1.05 8.73
C VAL A 2 3.47 1.98 9.84
N SER A 3 4.29 2.24 10.87
CA SER A 3 3.89 3.07 12.03
C SER A 3 3.43 4.48 11.62
N SER A 4 4.14 5.13 10.70
CA SER A 4 3.78 6.47 10.21
C SER A 4 2.47 6.46 9.41
N LYS A 5 2.25 5.44 8.57
CA LYS A 5 0.98 5.28 7.84
C LYS A 5 -0.20 5.06 8.79
N LEU A 6 -0.02 4.22 9.82
CA LEU A 6 -1.04 3.98 10.84
C LEU A 6 -1.36 5.26 11.61
N LEU A 7 -0.35 6.00 12.03
CA LEU A 7 -0.53 7.26 12.75
C LEU A 7 -1.32 8.26 11.91
N LEU A 8 -0.98 8.43 10.63
CA LEU A 8 -1.72 9.33 9.73
C LEU A 8 -3.19 8.91 9.60
N ILE A 9 -3.45 7.62 9.33
CA ILE A 9 -4.82 7.12 9.20
C ILE A 9 -5.60 7.32 10.51
N GLU A 10 -4.99 7.02 11.64
CA GLU A 10 -5.61 7.18 12.96
C GLU A 10 -5.96 8.64 13.25
N GLN A 11 -5.05 9.58 12.99
CA GLN A 11 -5.29 11.00 13.20
C GLN A 11 -6.32 11.56 12.22
N SER A 12 -6.28 11.17 10.94
CA SER A 12 -7.29 11.55 9.95
C SER A 12 -8.68 11.08 10.37
N LYS A 13 -8.83 9.84 10.84
CA LYS A 13 -10.11 9.32 11.33
C LYS A 13 -10.61 10.06 12.56
N LYS A 14 -9.73 10.38 13.53
CA LYS A 14 -10.08 11.19 14.71
C LYS A 14 -10.51 12.60 14.34
N ALA A 15 -9.88 13.20 13.34
CA ALA A 15 -10.18 14.54 12.86
C ALA A 15 -11.35 14.58 11.86
N ASN A 16 -11.96 13.44 11.54
CA ASN A 16 -12.98 13.30 10.50
C ASN A 16 -12.54 13.85 9.12
N VAL A 17 -11.28 13.61 8.77
CA VAL A 17 -10.67 14.00 7.50
C VAL A 17 -10.56 12.76 6.61
N ALA A 18 -10.98 12.90 5.35
CA ALA A 18 -10.84 11.83 4.36
C ALA A 18 -9.38 11.43 4.16
N VAL A 19 -9.11 10.12 4.07
CA VAL A 19 -7.76 9.59 3.90
C VAL A 19 -7.76 8.39 2.96
N ILE A 20 -6.82 8.40 2.01
CA ILE A 20 -6.48 7.27 1.17
C ILE A 20 -5.00 6.92 1.37
N SER A 21 -4.65 5.63 1.36
CA SER A 21 -3.26 5.19 1.53
C SER A 21 -2.78 4.28 0.41
N CYS A 22 -1.60 4.55 -0.15
CA CYS A 22 -0.97 3.63 -1.09
C CYS A 22 -0.24 2.49 -0.35
N MET A 23 -0.42 1.26 -0.83
CA MET A 23 0.25 0.05 -0.34
C MET A 23 1.58 -0.20 -1.09
N GLY A 24 2.06 -1.45 -1.11
CA GLY A 24 3.36 -1.79 -1.70
C GLY A 24 3.36 -1.80 -3.24
N ALA A 25 4.26 -1.02 -3.82
CA ALA A 25 4.58 -0.97 -5.25
C ALA A 25 5.91 -1.64 -5.63
N GLY A 26 6.66 -2.12 -4.64
CA GLY A 26 7.97 -2.74 -4.86
C GLY A 26 7.88 -4.17 -5.40
N ASN A 27 8.90 -4.55 -6.19
CA ASN A 27 9.00 -5.82 -6.92
C ASN A 27 7.79 -6.10 -7.81
N LYS A 28 7.30 -5.08 -8.52
CA LYS A 28 6.15 -5.14 -9.42
C LYS A 28 6.52 -4.56 -10.77
N LEU A 29 5.93 -5.11 -11.83
CA LEU A 29 6.16 -4.68 -13.21
C LEU A 29 4.87 -4.23 -13.90
N ASP A 30 3.71 -4.65 -13.38
CA ASP A 30 2.43 -4.43 -14.04
C ASP A 30 1.63 -3.33 -13.33
N ALA A 31 1.74 -2.12 -13.87
CA ALA A 31 1.03 -0.96 -13.36
C ALA A 31 -0.49 -1.00 -13.62
N THR A 32 -0.96 -1.85 -14.53
CA THR A 32 -2.41 -1.98 -14.85
C THR A 32 -3.17 -2.74 -13.76
N LYS A 33 -2.46 -3.47 -12.91
CA LYS A 33 -3.04 -4.25 -11.81
C LYS A 33 -3.28 -3.47 -10.53
N PHE A 34 -3.05 -2.16 -10.53
CA PHE A 34 -3.42 -1.30 -9.41
C PHE A 34 -4.92 -1.02 -9.41
N GLU A 35 -5.51 -1.03 -8.22
CA GLU A 35 -6.90 -0.70 -8.02
C GLU A 35 -7.11 0.02 -6.68
N VAL A 36 -8.22 0.74 -6.61
CA VAL A 36 -8.74 1.33 -5.38
C VAL A 36 -9.66 0.31 -4.71
N ALA A 37 -9.46 0.07 -3.43
CA ALA A 37 -10.33 -0.81 -2.64
C ALA A 37 -10.35 -0.38 -1.18
N ASP A 38 -11.30 -0.92 -0.41
CA ASP A 38 -11.16 -0.90 1.05
C ASP A 38 -10.01 -1.82 1.48
N ILE A 39 -9.29 -1.43 2.53
CA ILE A 39 -8.17 -2.19 3.07
C ILE A 39 -8.54 -3.64 3.36
N SER A 40 -9.76 -3.94 3.80
CA SER A 40 -10.25 -5.30 4.09
C SER A 40 -10.27 -6.22 2.88
N LYS A 41 -10.46 -5.66 1.67
CA LYS A 41 -10.59 -6.41 0.40
C LYS A 41 -9.25 -6.69 -0.29
N THR A 42 -8.17 -6.11 0.23
CA THR A 42 -6.84 -6.23 -0.39
C THR A 42 -6.30 -7.65 -0.36
N SER A 43 -5.62 -8.05 -1.44
CA SER A 43 -4.98 -9.36 -1.61
C SER A 43 -3.50 -9.22 -1.98
N VAL A 44 -2.74 -10.32 -1.88
CA VAL A 44 -1.34 -10.51 -2.32
C VAL A 44 -0.25 -9.56 -1.80
N CYS A 45 -0.59 -8.38 -1.26
CA CYS A 45 0.34 -7.34 -0.86
C CYS A 45 0.78 -7.53 0.61
N PRO A 46 2.08 -7.75 0.89
CA PRO A 46 2.58 -7.93 2.26
C PRO A 46 2.32 -6.73 3.15
N LEU A 47 2.49 -5.50 2.62
CA LEU A 47 2.20 -4.28 3.36
C LEU A 47 0.72 -4.18 3.72
N ALA A 48 -0.18 -4.46 2.77
CA ALA A 48 -1.62 -4.42 3.02
C ALA A 48 -2.05 -5.45 4.08
N LYS A 49 -1.42 -6.64 4.10
CA LYS A 49 -1.65 -7.64 5.14
C LYS A 49 -1.32 -7.11 6.54
N ILE A 50 -0.16 -6.46 6.69
CA ILE A 50 0.24 -5.86 7.97
C ILE A 50 -0.70 -4.72 8.34
N MET A 51 -0.99 -3.81 7.40
CA MET A 51 -1.90 -2.68 7.61
C MET A 51 -3.30 -3.14 8.05
N ARG A 52 -3.90 -4.14 7.38
CA ARG A 52 -5.20 -4.72 7.78
C ARG A 52 -5.20 -5.21 9.22
N LYS A 53 -4.16 -5.96 9.61
CA LYS A 53 -4.06 -6.51 10.97
C LYS A 53 -3.98 -5.38 12.01
N GLU A 54 -3.12 -4.40 11.77
CA GLU A 54 -2.91 -3.28 12.69
C GLU A 54 -4.14 -2.37 12.80
N LEU A 55 -4.81 -2.07 11.69
CA LEU A 55 -6.04 -1.29 11.69
C LEU A 55 -7.18 -2.01 12.40
N LYS A 56 -7.33 -3.33 12.17
CA LYS A 56 -8.31 -4.16 12.90
C LYS A 56 -8.08 -4.13 14.41
N ASN A 57 -6.83 -4.26 14.86
CA ASN A 57 -6.48 -4.19 16.28
C ASN A 57 -6.84 -2.83 16.90
N ARG A 58 -6.80 -1.76 16.10
CA ARG A 58 -7.18 -0.39 16.50
C ARG A 58 -8.68 -0.09 16.33
N LYS A 59 -9.47 -1.06 15.86
CA LYS A 59 -10.89 -0.89 15.52
C LYS A 59 -11.12 0.23 14.49
N ILE A 60 -10.18 0.39 13.57
CA ILE A 60 -10.29 1.35 12.45
C ILE A 60 -10.72 0.59 11.20
N GLU A 61 -11.83 1.02 10.63
CA GLU A 61 -12.45 0.42 9.44
C GLU A 61 -12.60 1.45 8.31
N ASN A 62 -13.05 0.98 7.14
CA ASN A 62 -13.35 1.81 5.97
C ASN A 62 -12.17 2.70 5.56
N VAL A 63 -11.01 2.08 5.34
CA VAL A 63 -9.80 2.78 4.91
C VAL A 63 -9.59 2.50 3.44
N LYS A 64 -9.85 3.51 2.61
CA LYS A 64 -9.62 3.47 1.18
C LYS A 64 -8.13 3.36 0.89
N VAL A 65 -7.73 2.46 0.00
CA VAL A 65 -6.33 2.23 -0.35
C VAL A 65 -6.14 1.99 -1.84
N VAL A 66 -4.96 2.34 -2.34
CA VAL A 66 -4.47 1.90 -3.65
C VAL A 66 -3.50 0.75 -3.42
N TYR A 67 -3.77 -0.39 -4.04
CA TYR A 67 -2.87 -1.55 -4.01
C TYR A 67 -2.86 -2.23 -5.38
N SER A 68 -1.89 -3.12 -5.61
CA SER A 68 -1.89 -3.92 -6.84
C SER A 68 -2.10 -5.41 -6.55
N LYS A 69 -2.89 -6.05 -7.41
CA LYS A 69 -3.18 -7.50 -7.44
C LYS A 69 -2.03 -8.34 -7.99
N GLU A 70 -0.95 -7.72 -8.45
CA GLU A 70 0.28 -8.41 -8.82
C GLU A 70 0.99 -8.94 -7.56
N ALA A 71 1.32 -10.23 -7.54
CA ALA A 71 2.19 -10.78 -6.52
C ALA A 71 3.61 -10.23 -6.70
N ALA A 72 4.22 -9.78 -5.61
CA ALA A 72 5.58 -9.26 -5.65
C ALA A 72 6.56 -10.34 -6.16
N ILE A 73 7.38 -9.98 -7.14
CA ILE A 73 8.41 -10.86 -7.69
C ILE A 73 9.40 -11.21 -6.58
N LYS A 74 9.58 -12.52 -6.36
CA LYS A 74 10.56 -13.04 -5.40
C LYS A 74 11.93 -13.02 -6.07
N ILE A 75 12.82 -12.15 -5.59
CA ILE A 75 14.21 -12.16 -6.02
C ILE A 75 14.86 -13.41 -5.39
N GLN A 76 15.36 -14.31 -6.24
CA GLN A 76 16.16 -15.45 -5.78
C GLN A 76 17.37 -14.90 -5.04
N LYS A 77 17.66 -15.46 -3.86
CA LYS A 77 18.87 -15.09 -3.12
C LYS A 77 20.07 -15.40 -4.03
N SER A 78 20.82 -14.39 -4.44
CA SER A 78 22.21 -14.63 -4.81
C SER A 78 22.86 -15.32 -3.60
N ASN A 79 23.79 -16.24 -3.83
CA ASN A 79 24.53 -16.98 -2.79
C ASN A 79 25.39 -16.09 -1.86
N GLU A 80 25.11 -14.79 -1.81
CA GLU A 80 25.73 -13.86 -0.88
C GLU A 80 25.08 -14.02 0.49
N ASN A 81 25.92 -14.23 1.49
CA ASN A 81 25.56 -14.33 2.90
C ASN A 81 24.90 -13.04 3.38
N ILE A 82 23.59 -12.86 3.13
CA ILE A 82 22.81 -11.78 3.71
C ILE A 82 22.82 -12.00 5.24
N PRO A 83 23.39 -11.09 6.04
CA PRO A 83 23.42 -11.24 7.48
C PRO A 83 22.01 -11.43 8.03
N LYS A 84 21.82 -12.41 8.93
CA LYS A 84 20.54 -12.65 9.62
C LYS A 84 20.07 -11.33 10.24
N GLY A 85 18.91 -10.85 9.81
CA GLY A 85 18.30 -9.61 10.31
C GLY A 85 18.22 -8.45 9.30
N LYS A 86 18.88 -8.52 8.13
CA LYS A 86 18.68 -7.51 7.08
C LYS A 86 17.43 -7.83 6.26
N HIS A 87 16.51 -6.86 6.16
CA HIS A 87 15.39 -6.93 5.23
C HIS A 87 15.89 -7.01 3.79
N GLN A 88 15.26 -7.86 2.98
CA GLN A 88 15.53 -7.94 1.55
C GLN A 88 15.30 -6.55 0.94
N ILE A 89 16.29 -6.05 0.20
CA ILE A 89 16.14 -4.81 -0.55
C ILE A 89 15.04 -5.04 -1.58
N VAL A 90 13.98 -4.25 -1.49
CA VAL A 90 12.86 -4.31 -2.41
C VAL A 90 13.19 -3.39 -3.58
N GLY A 91 13.30 -3.97 -4.78
CA GLY A 91 13.49 -3.22 -6.01
C GLY A 91 12.19 -2.52 -6.43
N SER A 92 12.32 -1.52 -7.30
CA SER A 92 11.16 -0.85 -7.91
C SER A 92 11.51 -0.43 -9.32
N VAL A 93 10.53 -0.45 -10.21
CA VAL A 93 10.65 0.10 -11.56
C VAL A 93 10.04 1.50 -11.57
N SER A 94 10.72 2.48 -12.16
CA SER A 94 10.42 3.91 -12.01
C SER A 94 8.96 4.29 -12.31
N PHE A 95 8.33 3.69 -13.31
CA PHE A 95 6.96 4.05 -13.70
C PHE A 95 5.88 3.46 -12.77
N VAL A 96 6.16 2.34 -12.10
CA VAL A 96 5.16 1.60 -11.31
C VAL A 96 4.67 2.40 -10.09
N PRO A 97 5.56 2.97 -9.23
CA PRO A 97 5.14 3.87 -8.16
C PRO A 97 4.42 5.12 -8.67
N SER A 98 4.84 5.67 -9.81
CA SER A 98 4.21 6.86 -10.40
C SER A 98 2.76 6.61 -10.76
N VAL A 99 2.45 5.49 -11.42
CA VAL A 99 1.06 5.12 -11.76
C VAL A 99 0.22 4.91 -10.49
N ALA A 100 0.77 4.27 -9.45
CA ALA A 100 0.08 4.12 -8.17
C ALA A 100 -0.24 5.49 -7.52
N GLY A 101 0.68 6.46 -7.62
CA GLY A 101 0.46 7.83 -7.16
C GLY A 101 -0.59 8.58 -7.97
N LEU A 102 -0.58 8.44 -9.30
CA LEU A 102 -1.58 9.06 -10.19
C LEU A 102 -2.98 8.49 -9.96
N LEU A 103 -3.11 7.17 -9.77
CA LEU A 103 -4.37 6.54 -9.41
C LEU A 103 -4.90 7.04 -8.07
N LEU A 104 -4.02 7.19 -7.07
CA LEU A 104 -4.39 7.74 -5.76
C LEU A 104 -4.89 9.18 -5.88
N ALA A 105 -4.18 10.03 -6.62
CA ALA A 105 -4.58 11.41 -6.84
C ALA A 105 -5.91 11.51 -7.61
N GLY A 106 -6.08 10.70 -8.66
CA GLY A 106 -7.32 10.62 -9.43
C GLY A 106 -8.52 10.22 -8.56
N GLU A 107 -8.33 9.27 -7.65
CA GLU A 107 -9.37 8.87 -6.70
C GLU A 107 -9.74 9.98 -5.72
N VAL A 108 -8.75 10.73 -5.22
CA VAL A 108 -8.99 11.91 -4.37
C VAL A 108 -9.78 12.98 -5.12
N ILE A 109 -9.45 13.23 -6.39
CA ILE A 109 -10.17 14.22 -7.21
C ILE A 109 -11.62 13.80 -7.41
N LYS A 110 -11.89 12.52 -7.68
CA LYS A 110 -13.25 11.98 -7.79
C LYS A 110 -14.05 12.15 -6.50
N ASP A 111 -13.45 11.84 -5.35
CA ASP A 111 -14.08 12.03 -4.04
C ASP A 111 -14.44 13.50 -3.79
N ILE A 112 -13.56 14.43 -4.16
CA ILE A 112 -13.80 15.88 -4.00
C ILE A 112 -14.87 16.37 -4.98
N ALA A 113 -14.87 15.87 -6.22
CA ALA A 113 -15.81 16.26 -7.26
C ALA A 113 -17.19 15.58 -7.14
N GLY A 114 -17.30 14.51 -6.35
CA GLY A 114 -18.54 13.76 -6.14
C GLY A 114 -18.92 12.84 -7.32
N VAL A 115 -17.93 12.26 -8.02
CA VAL A 115 -18.12 11.40 -9.21
C VAL A 115 -17.53 10.00 -9.05
#